data_AF-A0A7W0MXK3-F1
#
_entry.id   AF-A0A7W0MXK3-F1
#
_cell.length_a   1.000
_cell.length_b   1.000
_cell.length_c   1.000
_cell.angle_alpha   90.00
_cell.angle_beta   90.00
_cell.angle_gamma   90.00
#
_symmetry.space_group_name_H-M   'P 1'
#
loop_
_entity.id
_entity.type
_entity.pdbx_description
1 polymer ?
#
loop_
_entity_poly.entity_id
_entity_poly.type
_entity_poly.pdbx_seq_one_letter_code
_entity_poly.pdbx_strand_id
1 'polypeptide(L)'
;MSQSLSSSGPDVQAQLPSLHVSLSRVGVTGVEKIVRIRQGAEEQLFSARLECFVDLGPQQKGAHMSRFEEVVNDAISEAVLGESTFKAEELAQRVAELVRGRQGARRAEVTVAARYPEHKPAPVSAVLTQEIYTLYGSAVASAAGTRRLIGVAAQGMTACPCA
;
A
#
# COMPACT_ATOMS: atom_id res chain seq x y z
N MET A 1 27.48 -38.36 6.80
CA MET A 1 28.11 -37.05 6.54
C MET A 1 27.64 -36.58 5.17
N SER A 2 26.51 -35.87 5.10
CA SER A 2 25.99 -35.30 3.86
C SER A 2 26.52 -33.88 3.70
N GLN A 3 27.25 -33.62 2.63
CA GLN A 3 27.71 -32.28 2.27
C GLN A 3 26.58 -31.57 1.49
N SER A 4 26.10 -30.44 2.00
CA SER A 4 25.22 -29.54 1.27
C SER A 4 26.05 -28.70 0.30
N LEU A 5 25.73 -28.74 -1.00
CA LEU A 5 26.32 -27.84 -1.99
C LEU A 5 25.76 -26.42 -1.80
N SER A 6 26.60 -25.48 -1.38
CA SER A 6 26.31 -24.05 -1.43
C SER A 6 26.51 -23.52 -2.86
N SER A 7 25.43 -23.13 -3.54
CA SER A 7 25.51 -22.46 -4.85
C SER A 7 25.92 -20.99 -4.66
N SER A 8 27.21 -20.71 -4.49
CA SER A 8 27.75 -19.34 -4.49
C SER A 8 27.95 -18.81 -5.91
N GLY A 9 26.87 -18.76 -6.69
CA GLY A 9 26.86 -18.06 -7.98
C GLY A 9 26.92 -16.54 -7.76
N PRO A 10 27.65 -15.78 -8.60
CA PRO A 10 27.68 -14.32 -8.50
C PRO A 10 26.27 -13.76 -8.68
N ASP A 11 25.89 -12.83 -7.81
CA ASP A 11 24.59 -12.16 -7.87
C ASP A 11 24.53 -11.24 -9.10
N VAL A 12 24.10 -11.81 -10.23
CA VAL A 12 23.94 -11.12 -11.53
C VAL A 12 22.97 -9.92 -11.42
N GLN A 13 22.10 -9.91 -10.41
CA GLN A 13 21.11 -8.86 -10.18
C GLN A 13 21.66 -7.70 -9.35
N ALA A 14 22.65 -7.96 -8.48
CA ALA A 14 23.42 -6.92 -7.79
C ALA A 14 24.49 -6.25 -8.68
N GLN A 15 24.73 -6.76 -9.89
CA GLN A 15 25.69 -6.18 -10.84
C GLN A 15 25.12 -4.97 -11.58
N LEU A 16 25.96 -3.94 -11.76
CA LEU A 16 25.59 -2.76 -12.55
C LEU A 16 25.08 -3.16 -13.94
N PRO A 17 24.00 -2.53 -14.45
CA PRO A 17 23.49 -2.79 -15.79
C PRO A 17 24.54 -2.55 -16.87
N SER A 18 24.64 -3.46 -17.84
CA SER A 18 25.39 -3.20 -19.08
C SER A 18 24.69 -2.14 -19.95
N LEU A 19 23.38 -1.91 -19.71
CA LEU A 19 22.57 -0.89 -20.35
C LEU A 19 21.73 -0.16 -19.29
N HIS A 20 21.92 1.15 -19.17
CA HIS A 20 21.33 2.00 -18.13
C HIS A 20 19.93 2.48 -18.53
N VAL A 21 18.92 1.60 -18.44
CA VAL A 21 17.51 1.95 -18.67
C VAL A 21 16.79 1.99 -17.32
N SER A 22 16.10 3.09 -17.01
CA SER A 22 15.25 3.20 -15.82
C SER A 22 13.97 2.38 -15.97
N LEU A 23 13.62 1.57 -14.97
CA LEU A 23 12.32 0.92 -14.88
C LEU A 23 11.35 1.88 -14.18
N SER A 24 10.50 2.54 -14.96
CA SER A 24 9.68 3.65 -14.48
C SER A 24 8.62 3.27 -13.45
N ARG A 25 8.22 1.99 -13.36
CA ARG A 25 7.22 1.51 -12.39
C ARG A 25 7.32 0.00 -12.17
N VAL A 26 7.75 -0.41 -10.98
CA VAL A 26 7.81 -1.82 -10.53
C VAL A 26 7.17 -1.91 -9.16
N GLY A 27 6.35 -2.93 -8.89
CA GLY A 27 5.55 -2.94 -7.68
C GLY A 27 4.82 -4.25 -7.40
N VAL A 28 4.09 -4.24 -6.28
CA VAL A 28 3.15 -5.31 -5.89
C VAL A 28 1.74 -4.74 -5.90
N THR A 29 0.78 -5.57 -6.26
CA THR A 29 -0.65 -5.22 -6.34
C THR A 29 -1.50 -6.29 -5.69
N GLY A 30 -2.68 -5.92 -5.19
CA GLY A 30 -3.62 -6.89 -4.63
C GLY A 30 -3.17 -7.45 -3.28
N VAL A 31 -2.34 -6.73 -2.53
CA VAL A 31 -1.93 -7.14 -1.18
C VAL A 31 -3.10 -6.87 -0.24
N GLU A 32 -3.74 -7.92 0.27
CA GLU A 32 -4.85 -7.80 1.21
C GLU A 32 -4.34 -7.91 2.66
N LYS A 33 -4.77 -6.97 3.51
CA LYS A 33 -4.43 -6.92 4.93
C LYS A 33 -5.62 -6.48 5.77
N ILE A 34 -5.65 -6.92 7.01
CA ILE A 34 -6.53 -6.32 8.03
C ILE A 34 -5.77 -5.17 8.68
N VAL A 35 -6.33 -3.97 8.62
CA VAL A 35 -5.71 -2.74 9.12
C VAL A 35 -6.54 -2.15 10.25
N ARG A 36 -5.86 -1.57 11.25
CA ARG A 36 -6.52 -0.80 12.32
C ARG A 36 -6.65 0.65 11.88
N ILE A 37 -7.87 1.14 11.71
CA ILE A 37 -8.13 2.55 11.42
C ILE A 37 -8.87 3.17 12.60
N ARG A 38 -8.47 4.40 12.97
CA ARG A 38 -9.09 5.14 14.07
C ARG A 38 -10.39 5.79 13.61
N GLN A 39 -11.49 5.48 14.30
CA GLN A 39 -12.77 6.15 14.16
C GLN A 39 -13.06 6.96 15.44
N GLY A 40 -12.69 8.24 15.43
CA GLY A 40 -12.85 9.09 16.62
C GLY A 40 -11.98 8.58 17.77
N ALA A 41 -12.62 8.11 18.85
CA ALA A 41 -11.95 7.56 20.04
C ALA A 41 -11.75 6.02 19.98
N GLU A 42 -12.40 5.33 19.03
CA GLU A 42 -12.33 3.87 18.95
C GLU A 42 -11.45 3.39 17.79
N GLU A 43 -10.86 2.20 17.97
CA GLU A 43 -10.11 1.51 16.93
C GLU A 43 -10.97 0.40 16.34
N GLN A 44 -11.02 0.30 15.01
CA GLN A 44 -11.71 -0.77 14.32
C GLN A 44 -10.82 -1.43 13.27
N LEU A 45 -11.08 -2.71 13.02
CA LEU A 45 -10.38 -3.53 12.05
C LEU A 45 -11.12 -3.49 10.71
N PHE A 46 -10.39 -3.18 9.65
CA PHE A 46 -10.93 -3.07 8.29
C PHE A 46 -10.15 -3.95 7.33
N SER A 47 -10.85 -4.56 6.38
CA SER A 47 -10.20 -5.21 5.24
C SER A 47 -9.72 -4.14 4.26
N ALA A 48 -8.43 -4.13 3.97
CA ALA A 48 -7.81 -3.20 3.04
C ALA A 48 -7.00 -3.90 1.97
N ARG A 49 -7.06 -3.34 0.77
CA ARG A 49 -6.22 -3.71 -0.38
C ARG A 49 -5.16 -2.64 -0.58
N LEU A 50 -3.91 -3.07 -0.68
CA LEU A 50 -2.76 -2.22 -0.87
C LEU A 50 -2.09 -2.50 -2.22
N GLU A 51 -1.59 -1.44 -2.82
CA GLU A 51 -0.76 -1.47 -4.02
C GLU A 51 0.44 -0.56 -3.78
N CYS A 52 1.64 -1.02 -4.15
CA CYS A 52 2.87 -0.28 -3.93
C CYS A 52 3.76 -0.38 -5.15
N PHE A 53 4.25 0.77 -5.63
CA PHE A 53 5.11 0.89 -6.79
C PHE A 53 6.33 1.73 -6.47
N VAL A 54 7.46 1.42 -7.09
CA VAL A 54 8.71 2.18 -6.99
C VAL A 54 9.28 2.51 -8.36
N ASP A 55 10.03 3.61 -8.40
CA ASP A 55 10.89 4.01 -9.52
C ASP A 55 12.34 3.66 -9.17
N LEU A 56 12.88 2.66 -9.86
CA LEU A 56 14.26 2.20 -9.69
C LEU A 56 15.18 2.98 -10.62
N GLY A 57 16.26 3.53 -10.03
CA GLY A 57 17.26 4.24 -10.80
C GLY A 57 17.95 3.34 -11.83
N PRO A 58 18.56 3.92 -12.87
CA PRO A 58 19.18 3.18 -13.98
C PRO A 58 20.43 2.38 -13.59
N GLN A 59 20.84 2.43 -12.31
CA GLN A 59 21.97 1.67 -11.75
C GLN A 59 21.52 0.36 -11.08
N GLN A 60 20.23 0.16 -10.84
CA GLN A 60 19.68 -1.07 -10.27
C GLN A 60 19.11 -1.92 -11.41
N LYS A 61 19.76 -3.04 -11.73
CA LYS A 61 19.11 -4.11 -12.49
C LYS A 61 17.92 -4.60 -11.66
N GLY A 62 16.82 -4.93 -12.34
CA GLY A 62 15.51 -5.25 -11.76
C GLY A 62 15.62 -5.87 -10.37
N ALA A 63 14.98 -5.21 -9.40
CA ALA A 63 14.96 -5.67 -8.01
C ALA A 63 14.70 -7.18 -7.99
N HIS A 64 15.45 -7.96 -7.22
CA HIS A 64 15.15 -9.38 -7.02
C HIS A 64 13.65 -9.53 -6.77
N MET A 65 12.85 -10.00 -7.73
CA MET A 65 11.39 -9.80 -7.66
C MET A 65 10.79 -10.41 -6.39
N SER A 66 11.30 -11.58 -5.97
CA SER A 66 10.92 -12.23 -4.71
C SER A 66 11.33 -11.43 -3.48
N ARG A 67 12.59 -10.97 -3.40
CA ARG A 67 13.08 -10.16 -2.27
C ARG A 67 12.45 -8.77 -2.24
N PHE A 68 12.10 -8.23 -3.40
CA PHE A 68 11.40 -6.98 -3.56
C PHE A 68 9.99 -7.09 -3.01
N GLU A 69 9.26 -8.11 -3.44
CA GLU A 69 7.94 -8.42 -2.93
C GLU A 69 7.99 -8.67 -1.41
N GLU A 70 8.95 -9.45 -0.93
CA GLU A 70 9.16 -9.70 0.51
C GLU A 70 9.40 -8.40 1.28
N VAL A 71 10.34 -7.57 0.83
CA VAL A 71 10.64 -6.28 1.48
C VAL A 71 9.45 -5.33 1.49
N VAL A 72 8.66 -5.30 0.41
CA VAL A 72 7.45 -4.48 0.33
C VAL A 72 6.35 -5.05 1.22
N ASN A 73 6.13 -6.37 1.22
CA ASN A 73 5.17 -7.03 2.09
C ASN A 73 5.54 -6.92 3.57
N ASP A 74 6.83 -6.94 3.91
CA ASP A 74 7.34 -6.72 5.25
C ASP A 74 7.17 -5.28 5.68
N ALA A 75 7.42 -4.31 4.78
CA ALA A 75 7.18 -2.90 5.06
C ALA A 75 5.68 -2.62 5.28
N ILE A 76 4.82 -3.24 4.46
CA ILE A 76 3.36 -3.20 4.65
C ILE A 76 2.99 -3.83 5.99
N SER A 77 3.51 -5.01 6.30
CA SER A 77 3.16 -5.74 7.52
C SER A 77 3.65 -5.01 8.77
N GLU A 78 4.86 -4.45 8.76
CA GLU A 78 5.36 -3.59 9.84
C GLU A 78 4.46 -2.36 10.03
N ALA A 79 4.13 -1.65 8.94
CA ALA A 79 3.29 -0.46 9.03
C ALA A 79 1.87 -0.78 9.53
N VAL A 80 1.34 -1.95 9.18
CA VAL A 80 0.01 -2.41 9.63
C VAL A 80 0.03 -2.94 11.07
N LEU A 81 1.11 -3.61 11.49
CA LEU A 81 1.24 -4.20 12.82
C LEU A 81 1.74 -3.22 13.88
N GLY A 82 2.32 -2.10 13.48
CA GLY A 82 2.78 -1.05 14.38
C GLY A 82 1.69 -0.59 15.35
N GLU A 83 2.11 -0.10 16.52
CA GLU A 83 1.23 0.31 17.64
C GLU A 83 0.42 1.60 17.35
N SER A 84 0.47 2.13 16.14
CA SER A 84 -0.24 3.35 15.75
C SER A 84 -1.53 2.99 15.01
N THR A 85 -2.66 3.48 15.51
CA THR A 85 -3.88 3.57 14.71
C THR A 85 -3.67 4.62 13.63
N PHE A 86 -3.75 4.21 12.36
CA PHE A 86 -3.51 5.12 11.24
C PHE A 86 -4.80 5.57 10.58
N LYS A 87 -4.80 6.79 10.05
CA LYS A 87 -5.69 7.11 8.91
C LYS A 87 -5.15 6.44 7.64
N ALA A 88 -6.01 6.19 6.65
CA ALA A 88 -5.60 5.46 5.44
C ALA A 88 -4.41 6.12 4.71
N GLU A 89 -4.36 7.45 4.67
CA GLU A 89 -3.28 8.23 4.07
C GLU A 89 -1.97 8.21 4.87
N GLU A 90 -2.04 8.03 6.19
CA GLU A 90 -0.87 7.93 7.06
C GLU A 90 -0.22 6.55 6.91
N LEU A 91 -1.04 5.50 6.82
CA LEU A 91 -0.57 4.16 6.49
C LEU A 91 0.12 4.15 5.12
N ALA A 92 -0.51 4.75 4.11
CA ALA A 92 0.07 4.86 2.77
C ALA A 92 1.42 5.60 2.80
N GLN A 93 1.51 6.72 3.54
CA GLN A 93 2.75 7.48 3.72
C GLN A 93 3.84 6.61 4.36
N ARG A 94 3.53 5.95 5.48
CA ARG A 94 4.50 5.14 6.21
C ARG A 94 5.07 4.03 5.34
N VAL A 95 4.23 3.32 4.60
CA VAL A 95 4.66 2.28 3.66
C VAL A 95 5.53 2.87 2.55
N ALA A 96 5.13 4.01 1.96
CA ALA A 96 5.89 4.63 0.88
C ALA A 96 7.29 5.06 1.32
N GLU A 97 7.42 5.63 2.52
CA GLU A 97 8.71 6.05 3.09
C GLU A 97 9.61 4.85 3.42
N LEU A 98 9.06 3.80 4.03
CA LEU A 98 9.77 2.56 4.34
C LEU A 98 10.27 1.88 3.07
N VAL A 99 9.41 1.69 2.09
CA VAL A 99 9.75 1.02 0.83
C VAL A 99 10.79 1.82 0.06
N ARG A 100 10.63 3.14 -0.04
CA ARG A 100 11.62 4.02 -0.70
C ARG A 100 13.00 3.87 -0.06
N GLY A 101 13.06 3.90 1.27
CA GLY A 101 14.31 3.77 2.03
C GLY A 101 14.97 2.40 1.83
N ARG A 102 14.21 1.31 2.00
CA ARG A 102 14.73 -0.06 1.89
C ARG A 102 15.19 -0.42 0.48
N GLN A 103 14.51 0.08 -0.54
CA GLN A 103 14.84 -0.20 -1.93
C GLN A 103 15.87 0.76 -2.53
N GLY A 104 16.22 1.85 -1.83
CA GLY A 104 17.03 2.93 -2.40
C GLY A 104 16.37 3.58 -3.63
N ALA A 105 15.03 3.53 -3.70
CA ALA A 105 14.28 3.99 -4.86
C ALA A 105 14.23 5.53 -4.93
N ARG A 106 14.09 6.07 -6.14
CA ARG A 106 13.94 7.52 -6.34
C ARG A 106 12.60 8.01 -5.80
N ARG A 107 11.56 7.22 -6.07
CA ARG A 107 10.17 7.47 -5.72
C ARG A 107 9.51 6.15 -5.31
N ALA A 108 8.61 6.21 -4.34
CA ALA A 108 7.67 5.15 -4.02
C ALA A 108 6.26 5.71 -3.95
N GLU A 109 5.29 4.95 -4.44
CA GLU A 109 3.87 5.28 -4.47
C GLU A 109 3.08 4.14 -3.86
N VAL A 110 2.20 4.46 -2.92
CA VAL A 110 1.35 3.49 -2.24
C VAL A 110 -0.09 3.95 -2.32
N THR A 111 -0.99 3.01 -2.58
CA THR A 111 -2.43 3.21 -2.49
C THR A 111 -3.02 2.16 -1.55
N VAL A 112 -3.94 2.60 -0.70
CA VAL A 112 -4.70 1.81 0.26
C VAL A 112 -6.17 2.02 -0.04
N ALA A 113 -6.92 0.94 -0.24
CA ALA A 113 -8.37 0.94 -0.37
C ALA A 113 -8.96 0.08 0.76
N ALA A 114 -9.52 0.73 1.78
CA ALA A 114 -10.09 0.07 2.96
C ALA A 114 -11.62 0.03 2.89
N ARG A 115 -12.21 -1.15 3.09
CA ARG A 115 -13.66 -1.34 3.16
C ARG A 115 -14.15 -0.94 4.55
N TYR A 116 -14.92 0.14 4.60
CA TYR A 116 -15.38 0.78 5.81
C TYR A 116 -16.89 0.55 6.01
N PRO A 117 -17.32 -0.34 6.93
CA PRO A 117 -18.71 -0.46 7.32
C PRO A 117 -19.17 0.73 8.16
N GLU A 118 -20.27 1.36 7.76
CA GLU A 118 -20.97 2.38 8.53
C GLU A 118 -22.37 1.87 8.87
N HIS A 119 -22.75 1.95 10.14
CA HIS A 119 -24.09 1.57 10.60
C HIS A 119 -25.05 2.74 10.44
N LYS A 120 -26.15 2.54 9.71
CA LYS A 120 -27.17 3.57 9.48
C LYS A 120 -28.56 3.03 9.79
N PRO A 121 -29.43 3.78 10.47
CA PRO A 121 -30.82 3.38 10.65
C PRO A 121 -31.59 3.51 9.32
N ALA A 122 -32.43 2.53 9.02
CA ALA A 122 -33.36 2.62 7.90
C ALA A 122 -34.35 3.80 8.13
N PRO A 123 -34.68 4.58 7.08
CA PRO A 123 -35.36 5.87 7.24
C PRO A 123 -36.78 5.78 7.84
N VAL A 124 -37.46 4.66 7.68
CA VAL A 124 -38.84 4.47 8.19
C VAL A 124 -38.87 3.50 9.36
N SER A 125 -38.28 2.32 9.22
CA SER A 125 -38.34 1.28 10.26
C SER A 125 -37.32 1.48 11.38
N ALA A 126 -36.35 2.40 11.22
CA ALA A 126 -35.23 2.63 12.13
C ALA A 126 -34.33 1.41 12.41
N VAL A 127 -34.56 0.29 11.72
CA VAL A 127 -33.73 -0.92 11.83
C VAL A 127 -32.31 -0.58 11.38
N LEU A 128 -31.32 -0.91 12.21
CA LEU A 128 -29.92 -0.69 11.86
C LEU A 128 -29.53 -1.56 10.66
N THR A 129 -29.04 -0.91 9.62
CA THR A 129 -28.42 -1.52 8.46
C THR A 129 -26.93 -1.20 8.44
N GLN A 130 -26.19 -1.87 7.55
CA GLN A 130 -24.77 -1.62 7.36
C GLN A 130 -24.52 -1.26 5.89
N GLU A 131 -23.94 -0.08 5.67
CA GLU A 131 -23.48 0.36 4.37
C GLU A 131 -21.96 0.27 4.29
N ILE A 132 -21.42 -0.17 3.15
CA ILE A 132 -19.96 -0.29 2.96
C ILE A 132 -19.47 0.87 2.09
N TYR A 133 -18.60 1.69 2.67
CA TYR A 133 -17.83 2.72 1.99
C TYR A 133 -16.45 2.20 1.65
N THR A 134 -15.77 2.81 0.67
CA THR A 134 -14.35 2.54 0.43
C THR A 134 -13.55 3.80 0.75
N LEU A 135 -12.70 3.73 1.77
CA LEU A 135 -11.74 4.78 2.10
C LEU A 135 -10.48 4.58 1.26
N TYR A 136 -10.05 5.63 0.59
CA TYR A 136 -8.81 5.67 -0.18
C TYR A 136 -7.78 6.51 0.55
N GLY A 137 -6.59 5.94 0.75
CA GLY A 137 -5.39 6.66 1.11
C GLY A 137 -4.33 6.45 0.04
N SER A 138 -3.65 7.51 -0.38
CA SER A 138 -2.52 7.39 -1.30
C SER A 138 -1.39 8.29 -0.85
N ALA A 139 -0.16 7.83 -1.04
CA ALA A 139 1.03 8.61 -0.76
C ALA A 139 2.12 8.38 -1.79
N VAL A 140 2.87 9.45 -2.08
CA VAL A 140 4.04 9.44 -2.94
C VAL A 140 5.21 10.00 -2.17
N ALA A 141 6.19 9.16 -1.85
CA ALA A 141 7.43 9.53 -1.18
C ALA A 141 8.56 9.74 -2.21
N SER A 142 9.31 10.83 -2.07
CA SER A 142 10.43 11.19 -2.94
C SER A 142 11.51 11.96 -2.18
N ALA A 143 12.62 12.29 -2.84
CA ALA A 143 13.65 13.15 -2.24
C ALA A 143 13.13 14.57 -1.92
N ALA A 144 12.11 15.04 -2.63
CA ALA A 144 11.47 16.35 -2.38
C ALA A 144 10.47 16.33 -1.21
N GLY A 145 10.28 15.18 -0.56
CA GLY A 145 9.30 14.97 0.50
C GLY A 145 8.17 14.04 0.07
N THR A 146 7.19 13.90 0.97
CA THR A 146 6.03 13.00 0.82
C THR A 146 4.75 13.79 0.61
N ARG A 147 4.00 13.45 -0.44
CA ARG A 147 2.66 13.99 -0.71
C ARG A 147 1.61 12.93 -0.42
N ARG A 148 0.45 13.35 0.08
CA ARG A 148 -0.66 12.47 0.46
C ARG A 148 -1.95 12.90 -0.24
N LEU A 149 -2.81 11.94 -0.51
CA LEU A 149 -4.17 12.11 -0.99
C LEU A 149 -5.09 11.21 -0.16
N ILE A 150 -6.28 11.72 0.13
CA ILE A 150 -7.34 10.98 0.81
C ILE A 150 -8.61 11.09 -0.04
N GLY A 151 -9.39 10.02 -0.09
CA GLY A 151 -10.66 10.00 -0.81
C GLY A 151 -11.63 9.00 -0.20
N VAL A 152 -12.89 9.09 -0.61
CA VAL A 152 -13.92 8.12 -0.25
C VAL A 152 -14.77 7.82 -1.49
N ALA A 153 -15.08 6.55 -1.70
CA ALA A 153 -16.17 6.15 -2.59
C ALA A 153 -17.38 5.73 -1.76
N ALA A 154 -18.50 6.37 -2.07
CA ALA A 154 -19.81 6.12 -1.50
C ALA A 154 -20.75 5.69 -2.62
N GLN A 155 -21.61 4.71 -2.35
CA GLN A 155 -22.70 4.37 -3.24
C GLN A 155 -23.95 5.15 -2.81
N GLY A 156 -24.61 5.80 -3.77
CA GLY A 156 -25.86 6.52 -3.54
C GLY A 156 -26.79 6.40 -4.73
N MET A 157 -28.07 6.68 -4.51
CA MET A 157 -29.05 6.80 -5.59
C MET A 157 -29.16 8.26 -5.99
N THR A 158 -29.12 8.52 -7.29
CA THR A 158 -29.32 9.85 -7.88
C THR A 158 -30.51 9.82 -8.82
N ALA A 159 -31.37 10.83 -8.76
CA ALA A 159 -32.43 11.03 -9.74
C ALA A 159 -32.10 12.25 -10.62
N CYS A 160 -32.38 12.14 -11.92
CA CYS A 160 -32.24 13.28 -12.83
C CYS A 160 -33.39 14.27 -12.56
N PRO A 161 -33.11 15.55 -12.26
CA PRO A 161 -34.15 16.55 -12.01
C PRO A 161 -34.93 16.94 -13.27
N CYS A 162 -34.54 16.45 -14.45
CA CYS A 162 -35.15 16.77 -15.73
C CYS A 162 -36.33 15.86 -16.11
N ALA A 163 -36.69 14.91 -15.23
CA ALA A 163 -37.83 14.01 -15.43
C ALA A 163 -39.16 14.73 -15.20
#